data_AF-A0AAW9M809-F1
#
_entry.id   AF-A0AAW9M809-F1
#
_cell.length_a   1.000
_cell.length_b   1.000
_cell.length_c   1.000
_cell.angle_alpha   90.00
_cell.angle_beta   90.00
_cell.angle_gamma   90.00
#
_symmetry.space_group_name_H-M   'P 1'
#
loop_
_entity.id
_entity.type
_entity.pdbx_description
1 polymer ?
#
loop_
_entity_poly.entity_id
_entity_poly.type
_entity_poly.pdbx_seq_one_letter_code
_entity_poly.pdbx_strand_id
1 'polypeptide(L)'
;MQPVTLEGMIAASLPWAKEVIKNKIVPIISSRIKGYYDDIKATRFLNERMEFFLSRMGGQCSLVNTLAFQNTPVELKKIYEPISVFHDNEKSNYECLINNKIDLLNSFSHILITDSAGMGKSTLMKRIAMYCIEETNYIPIYLELRRIRAYSISEQIKNFLGLGKVFLMSALKKFLSYIFLMALMKYLKRLNQMWLPY
;
A
#
# COMPACT_ATOMS: atom_id res chain seq x y z
N MET A 1 12.18 -19.87 -17.64
CA MET A 1 11.41 -19.39 -16.47
C MET A 1 9.96 -19.28 -16.92
N GLN A 2 8.98 -19.93 -16.26
CA GLN A 2 7.57 -19.75 -16.64
C GLN A 2 7.17 -18.27 -16.47
N PRO A 3 6.37 -17.70 -17.38
CA PRO A 3 5.95 -16.31 -17.26
C PRO A 3 5.06 -16.14 -16.04
N VAL A 4 5.45 -15.19 -15.18
CA VAL A 4 4.68 -14.87 -13.98
C VAL A 4 3.50 -13.98 -14.38
N THR A 5 2.30 -14.35 -13.94
CA THR A 5 1.08 -13.59 -14.24
C THR A 5 0.59 -12.82 -13.01
N LEU A 6 -0.08 -11.69 -13.25
CA LEU A 6 -0.72 -10.94 -12.18
C LEU A 6 -1.76 -11.80 -11.45
N GLU A 7 -2.61 -12.54 -12.17
CA GLU A 7 -3.63 -13.39 -11.55
C GLU A 7 -3.01 -14.48 -10.65
N GLY A 8 -1.89 -15.09 -11.08
CA GLY A 8 -1.15 -16.03 -10.25
C GLY A 8 -0.63 -15.39 -8.96
N MET A 9 -0.11 -14.17 -9.05
CA MET A 9 0.40 -13.42 -7.90
C MET A 9 -0.71 -12.91 -6.97
N ILE A 10 -1.89 -12.59 -7.51
CA ILE A 10 -3.09 -12.27 -6.72
C ILE A 10 -3.53 -13.51 -5.94
N ALA A 11 -3.64 -14.66 -6.60
CA ALA A 11 -4.00 -15.92 -5.96
C ALA A 11 -3.00 -16.30 -4.84
N ALA A 12 -1.70 -16.13 -5.09
CA ALA A 12 -0.65 -16.35 -4.09
C ALA A 12 -0.73 -15.39 -2.89
N SER A 13 -1.31 -14.20 -3.07
CA SER A 13 -1.48 -13.19 -2.01
C SER A 13 -2.76 -13.37 -1.18
N LEU A 14 -3.68 -14.24 -1.61
CA LEU A 14 -4.96 -14.46 -0.92
C LEU A 14 -4.81 -15.00 0.51
N PRO A 15 -3.91 -15.96 0.82
CA PRO A 15 -3.72 -16.42 2.19
C PRO A 15 -3.29 -15.29 3.14
N TRP A 16 -2.34 -14.47 2.72
CA TRP A 16 -1.89 -13.29 3.46
C TRP A 16 -3.05 -12.30 3.68
N ALA A 17 -3.84 -12.02 2.64
CA ALA A 17 -4.99 -11.12 2.75
C ALA A 17 -5.99 -11.60 3.82
N LYS A 18 -6.31 -12.90 3.83
CA LYS A 18 -7.21 -13.51 4.83
C LYS A 18 -6.64 -13.40 6.24
N GLU A 19 -5.35 -13.65 6.41
CA GLU A 19 -4.67 -13.55 7.70
C GLU A 19 -4.69 -12.11 8.23
N VAL A 20 -4.36 -11.13 7.40
CA VAL A 20 -4.42 -9.70 7.75
C VAL A 20 -5.83 -9.29 8.14
N ILE A 21 -6.84 -9.74 7.40
CA ILE A 21 -8.24 -9.43 7.73
C ILE A 21 -8.58 -9.99 9.11
N LYS A 22 -8.34 -11.28 9.33
CA LYS A 22 -8.68 -11.97 10.57
C LYS A 22 -7.93 -11.41 11.79
N ASN A 23 -6.63 -11.22 11.67
CA ASN A 23 -5.76 -10.96 12.83
C ASN A 23 -5.56 -9.46 13.09
N LYS A 24 -5.65 -8.61 12.05
CA LYS A 24 -5.37 -7.17 12.17
C LYS A 24 -6.62 -6.31 11.98
N ILE A 25 -7.40 -6.55 10.92
CA ILE A 25 -8.51 -5.66 10.55
C ILE A 25 -9.76 -5.93 11.40
N VAL A 26 -10.21 -7.19 11.48
CA VAL A 26 -11.44 -7.57 12.19
C VAL A 26 -11.44 -7.07 13.64
N PRO A 27 -10.38 -7.25 14.46
CA PRO A 27 -10.36 -6.74 15.84
C PRO A 27 -10.54 -5.22 15.93
N ILE A 28 -10.01 -4.46 14.96
CA ILE A 28 -10.15 -2.99 14.91
C ILE A 28 -11.59 -2.61 14.55
N ILE A 29 -12.20 -3.33 13.61
CA ILE A 29 -13.56 -3.05 13.16
C ILE A 29 -14.58 -3.48 14.22
N SER A 30 -14.48 -4.69 14.76
CA SER A 30 -15.44 -5.25 15.71
C SER A 30 -15.48 -4.50 17.04
N SER A 31 -14.35 -3.94 17.48
CA SER A 31 -14.31 -3.11 18.70
C SER A 31 -14.96 -1.74 18.52
N ARG A 32 -15.27 -1.32 17.29
CA ARG A 32 -15.67 0.06 16.97
C ARG A 32 -17.01 0.18 16.25
N ILE A 33 -17.48 -0.88 15.60
CA ILE A 33 -18.78 -0.92 14.96
C ILE A 33 -19.71 -1.78 15.81
N LYS A 34 -20.68 -1.13 16.46
CA LYS A 34 -21.76 -1.81 17.16
C LYS A 34 -22.55 -2.64 16.13
N GLY A 35 -22.64 -3.95 16.35
CA GLY A 35 -23.32 -4.87 15.44
C GLY A 35 -22.57 -5.24 14.16
N TYR A 36 -21.25 -5.13 14.14
CA TYR A 36 -20.42 -5.63 13.02
C TYR A 36 -20.73 -7.09 12.64
N TYR A 37 -21.03 -7.91 13.64
CA TYR A 37 -21.38 -9.32 13.47
C TYR A 37 -22.89 -9.55 13.32
N ASP A 38 -23.72 -8.54 13.58
CA ASP A 38 -25.18 -8.70 13.64
C ASP A 38 -25.80 -8.82 12.23
N ASP A 39 -25.07 -8.42 11.18
CA ASP A 39 -25.43 -8.64 9.78
C ASP A 39 -24.40 -9.50 9.04
N ILE A 40 -24.61 -10.82 9.06
CA ILE A 40 -23.78 -11.83 8.40
C ILE A 40 -23.55 -11.52 6.91
N LYS A 41 -24.54 -10.94 6.20
CA LYS A 41 -24.42 -10.64 4.77
C LYS A 41 -23.49 -9.45 4.54
N ALA A 42 -23.65 -8.39 5.34
CA ALA A 42 -22.76 -7.23 5.30
C ALA A 42 -21.33 -7.60 5.68
N THR A 43 -21.13 -8.44 6.71
CA THR A 43 -19.81 -8.93 7.12
C THR A 43 -19.15 -9.76 6.01
N ARG A 44 -19.89 -10.68 5.38
CA ARG A 44 -19.35 -11.51 4.29
C ARG A 44 -18.92 -10.67 3.10
N PHE A 45 -19.78 -9.75 2.67
CA PHE A 45 -19.48 -8.86 1.55
C PHE A 45 -18.27 -7.96 1.81
N LEU A 46 -18.14 -7.46 3.04
CA LEU A 46 -16.98 -6.68 3.44
C LEU A 46 -15.70 -7.51 3.37
N ASN A 47 -15.73 -8.74 3.88
CA ASN A 47 -14.58 -9.65 3.83
C ASN A 47 -14.17 -9.95 2.38
N GLU A 48 -15.13 -10.27 1.49
CA GLU A 48 -14.85 -10.52 0.07
C GLU A 48 -14.17 -9.31 -0.61
N ARG A 49 -14.65 -8.08 -0.32
CA ARG A 49 -14.05 -6.86 -0.87
C ARG A 49 -12.65 -6.59 -0.33
N MET A 50 -12.43 -6.77 0.97
CA MET A 50 -11.12 -6.61 1.58
C MET A 50 -10.14 -7.67 1.07
N GLU A 51 -10.57 -8.93 0.95
CA GLU A 51 -9.77 -10.02 0.40
C GLU A 51 -9.34 -9.70 -1.02
N PHE A 52 -10.29 -9.28 -1.87
CA PHE A 52 -10.01 -8.89 -3.25
C PHE A 52 -9.02 -7.71 -3.32
N PHE A 53 -9.24 -6.67 -2.53
CA PHE A 53 -8.39 -5.50 -2.54
C PHE A 53 -6.96 -5.81 -2.07
N LEU A 54 -6.81 -6.50 -0.93
CA LEU A 54 -5.52 -6.81 -0.34
C LEU A 54 -4.75 -7.81 -1.22
N SER A 55 -5.38 -8.90 -1.67
CA SER A 55 -4.72 -9.86 -2.56
C SER A 55 -4.27 -9.22 -3.87
N ARG A 56 -5.09 -8.32 -4.44
CA ARG A 56 -4.72 -7.52 -5.61
C ARG A 56 -3.54 -6.60 -5.35
N MET A 57 -3.50 -5.95 -4.19
CA MET A 57 -2.40 -5.07 -3.79
C MET A 57 -1.10 -5.86 -3.62
N GLY A 58 -1.14 -7.00 -2.93
CA GLY A 58 0.01 -7.90 -2.77
C GLY A 58 0.56 -8.38 -4.11
N GLY A 59 -0.32 -8.88 -4.99
CA GLY A 59 0.09 -9.34 -6.32
C GLY A 59 0.62 -8.23 -7.24
N GLN A 60 0.10 -7.00 -7.10
CA GLN A 60 0.63 -5.85 -7.84
C GLN A 60 2.00 -5.39 -7.32
N CYS A 61 2.24 -5.49 -6.02
CA CYS A 61 3.49 -5.09 -5.41
C CYS A 61 4.59 -6.15 -5.59
N SER A 62 4.23 -7.42 -5.72
CA SER A 62 5.18 -8.50 -5.99
C SER A 62 5.72 -8.48 -7.42
N LEU A 63 5.10 -7.73 -8.34
CA LEU A 63 5.49 -7.65 -9.74
C LEU A 63 6.03 -6.28 -10.14
N VAL A 64 7.00 -6.28 -11.05
CA VAL A 64 7.50 -5.09 -11.71
C VAL A 64 7.64 -5.31 -13.20
N ASN A 65 7.35 -4.26 -13.97
CA ASN A 65 7.62 -4.24 -15.40
C ASN A 65 8.82 -3.33 -15.59
N THR A 66 9.88 -3.85 -16.19
CA THR A 66 11.12 -3.10 -16.43
C THR A 66 11.49 -3.19 -17.90
N LEU A 67 12.19 -2.16 -18.40
CA LEU A 67 12.65 -2.12 -19.78
C LEU A 67 13.68 -3.23 -20.08
N ALA A 68 14.49 -3.59 -19.09
CA ALA A 68 15.46 -4.69 -19.18
C ALA A 68 14.80 -6.04 -19.53
N PHE A 69 13.52 -6.23 -19.17
CA PHE A 69 12.74 -7.41 -19.49
C PHE A 69 11.62 -7.12 -20.50
N GLN A 70 11.81 -6.14 -21.39
CA GLN A 70 10.86 -5.80 -22.46
C GLN A 70 9.44 -5.54 -21.97
N ASN A 71 9.30 -4.93 -20.78
CA ASN A 71 8.04 -4.69 -20.08
C ASN A 71 7.24 -5.95 -19.73
N THR A 72 7.87 -7.12 -19.75
CA THR A 72 7.31 -8.36 -19.21
C THR A 72 7.26 -8.27 -17.68
N PRO A 73 6.15 -8.67 -17.03
CA PRO A 73 6.10 -8.74 -15.58
C PRO A 73 7.13 -9.73 -15.03
N VAL A 74 7.91 -9.28 -14.05
CA VAL A 74 8.89 -10.08 -13.32
C VAL A 74 8.64 -9.93 -11.82
N GLU A 75 8.87 -10.99 -11.05
CA GLU A 75 8.83 -10.91 -9.59
C GLU A 75 9.88 -9.93 -9.07
N LEU A 76 9.41 -8.95 -8.30
CA LEU A 76 10.24 -7.91 -7.69
C LEU A 76 11.40 -8.52 -6.91
N LYS A 77 11.14 -9.53 -6.06
CA LYS A 77 12.16 -10.17 -5.23
C LYS A 77 13.32 -10.77 -6.01
N LYS A 78 13.09 -11.20 -7.25
CA LYS A 78 14.13 -11.84 -8.08
C LYS A 78 15.11 -10.85 -8.67
N ILE A 79 14.72 -9.58 -8.77
CA ILE A 79 15.48 -8.56 -9.51
C ILE A 79 15.72 -7.28 -8.71
N TYR A 80 15.27 -7.24 -7.46
CA TYR A 80 15.38 -6.05 -6.64
C TYR A 80 16.81 -5.91 -6.09
N GLU A 81 17.46 -4.83 -6.51
CA GLU A 81 18.71 -4.38 -5.91
C GLU A 81 18.42 -3.31 -4.84
N PRO A 82 18.98 -3.43 -3.63
CA PRO A 82 18.82 -2.43 -2.56
C PRO A 82 19.25 -1.04 -3.00
N ILE A 83 18.51 -0.02 -2.55
CA ILE A 83 18.84 1.39 -2.79
C ILE A 83 18.85 2.16 -1.47
N SER A 84 19.75 3.14 -1.34
CA SER A 84 19.77 4.05 -0.20
C SER A 84 18.82 5.23 -0.43
N VAL A 85 18.12 5.64 0.63
CA VAL A 85 17.40 6.91 0.70
C VAL A 85 18.09 7.83 1.70
N PHE A 86 18.14 9.12 1.36
CA PHE A 86 18.84 10.14 2.15
C PHE A 86 17.89 11.28 2.47
N HIS A 87 18.19 12.02 3.54
CA HIS A 87 17.50 13.29 3.79
C HIS A 87 17.92 14.34 2.77
N ASP A 88 16.93 15.04 2.21
CA ASP A 88 17.11 16.22 1.37
C ASP A 88 17.37 17.46 2.24
N ASN A 89 18.38 17.39 3.13
CA ASN A 89 18.81 18.50 3.98
C ASN A 89 20.25 18.30 4.46
N GLU A 90 21.11 19.30 4.22
CA GLU A 90 22.52 19.31 4.61
C GLU A 90 22.78 19.14 6.12
N LYS A 91 21.77 19.37 6.98
CA LYS A 91 21.92 19.27 8.44
C LYS A 91 21.71 17.86 9.02
N SER A 92 21.31 16.89 8.20
CA SER A 92 20.93 15.54 8.64
C SER A 92 21.70 14.48 7.84
N ASN A 93 22.52 13.69 8.53
CA ASN A 93 23.23 12.55 7.94
C ASN A 93 22.36 11.28 7.87
N TYR A 94 21.04 11.43 7.78
CA TYR A 94 20.17 10.26 7.70
C TYR A 94 20.35 9.57 6.35
N GLU A 95 20.76 8.32 6.41
CA GLU A 95 20.77 7.37 5.31
C GLU A 95 20.04 6.10 5.75
N CYS A 96 19.20 5.55 4.88
CA CYS A 96 18.57 4.26 5.10
C CYS A 96 18.70 3.41 3.84
N LEU A 97 19.36 2.27 3.97
CA LEU A 97 19.38 1.25 2.94
C LEU A 97 18.03 0.53 2.92
N ILE A 98 17.39 0.47 1.76
CA ILE A 98 16.11 -0.20 1.60
C ILE A 98 16.36 -1.65 1.16
N ASN A 99 16.44 -2.54 2.15
CA ASN A 99 16.68 -3.97 1.94
C ASN A 99 15.63 -4.81 2.70
N ASN A 100 16.03 -5.93 3.31
CA ASN A 100 15.21 -6.76 4.18
C ASN A 100 14.97 -6.18 5.58
N LYS A 101 15.51 -5.01 5.90
CA LYS A 101 15.25 -4.26 7.12
C LYS A 101 15.10 -2.77 6.77
N ILE A 102 13.88 -2.25 6.87
CA ILE A 102 13.58 -0.87 6.47
C ILE A 102 13.29 -0.04 7.72
N ASP A 103 14.34 0.55 8.29
CA ASP A 103 14.25 1.37 9.50
C ASP A 103 13.49 2.69 9.27
N LEU A 104 13.39 3.13 8.01
CA LEU A 104 12.63 4.31 7.56
C LEU A 104 11.20 4.37 8.10
N LEU A 105 10.52 3.23 8.21
CA LEU A 105 9.12 3.16 8.66
C LEU A 105 8.96 3.45 10.16
N ASN A 106 10.02 3.24 10.95
CA ASN A 106 10.00 3.48 12.39
C ASN A 106 10.38 4.93 12.73
N SER A 107 11.14 5.59 11.86
CA SER A 107 11.67 6.94 12.10
C SER A 107 10.71 8.05 11.69
N PHE A 108 9.81 7.81 10.74
CA PHE A 108 8.96 8.87 10.17
C PHE A 108 7.52 8.42 9.93
N SER A 109 6.57 9.28 10.30
CA SER A 109 5.14 9.05 10.01
C SER A 109 4.71 9.55 8.63
N HIS A 110 5.46 10.48 8.04
CA HIS A 110 5.21 11.05 6.72
C HIS A 110 6.52 11.13 5.94
N ILE A 111 6.56 10.52 4.76
CA ILE A 111 7.77 10.44 3.93
C ILE A 111 7.41 10.88 2.52
N LEU A 112 8.13 11.89 2.01
CA LEU A 112 8.09 12.29 0.61
C LEU A 112 9.38 11.83 -0.05
N ILE A 113 9.26 10.95 -1.06
CA ILE A 113 10.41 10.47 -1.83
C ILE A 113 10.48 11.23 -3.16
N THR A 114 11.51 12.04 -3.32
CA THR A 114 11.80 12.82 -4.53
C THR A 114 12.90 12.16 -5.33
N ASP A 115 12.77 12.14 -6.65
CA ASP A 115 13.82 11.70 -7.58
C ASP A 115 13.43 12.09 -9.02
N SER A 116 14.38 12.02 -9.94
CA SER A 116 14.18 12.05 -11.38
C SER A 116 13.31 10.89 -11.89
N ALA A 117 12.66 11.09 -13.04
CA ALA A 117 11.88 10.04 -13.67
C ALA A 117 12.77 8.83 -14.04
N GLY A 118 12.26 7.61 -13.85
CA GLY A 118 13.00 6.38 -14.19
C GLY A 118 13.87 5.81 -13.06
N MET A 119 14.15 6.56 -11.99
CA MET A 119 15.06 6.12 -10.90
C MET A 119 14.47 5.08 -9.92
N GLY A 120 13.40 4.39 -10.30
CA GLY A 120 12.91 3.27 -9.50
C GLY A 120 12.00 3.62 -8.32
N LYS A 121 11.53 4.87 -8.15
CA LYS A 121 10.54 5.23 -7.09
C LYS A 121 9.34 4.27 -6.98
N SER A 122 8.79 3.84 -8.12
CA SER A 122 7.70 2.85 -8.12
C SER A 122 8.13 1.51 -7.56
N THR A 123 9.31 1.05 -7.96
CA THR A 123 9.93 -0.20 -7.51
C THR A 123 10.22 -0.14 -6.02
N LEU A 124 10.78 0.98 -5.55
CA LEU A 124 11.05 1.24 -4.14
C LEU A 124 9.77 1.16 -3.30
N MET A 125 8.70 1.83 -3.70
CA MET A 125 7.43 1.78 -2.97
C MET A 125 6.85 0.37 -2.93
N LYS A 126 6.95 -0.38 -4.04
CA LYS A 126 6.52 -1.79 -4.05
C LYS A 126 7.39 -2.64 -3.12
N ARG A 127 8.69 -2.39 -3.05
CA ARG A 127 9.59 -3.07 -2.11
C ARG A 127 9.20 -2.81 -0.66
N ILE A 128 8.90 -1.56 -0.32
CA ILE A 128 8.42 -1.17 1.02
C ILE A 128 7.08 -1.85 1.31
N ALA A 129 6.16 -1.88 0.34
CA ALA A 129 4.90 -2.63 0.48
C ALA A 129 5.14 -4.11 0.77
N MET A 130 6.02 -4.77 0.01
CA MET A 130 6.36 -6.18 0.25
C MET A 130 7.03 -6.39 1.60
N TYR A 131 7.91 -5.48 2.04
CA TYR A 131 8.46 -5.52 3.39
C TYR A 131 7.36 -5.43 4.46
N CYS A 132 6.40 -4.51 4.29
CA CYS A 132 5.28 -4.40 5.24
C CYS A 132 4.45 -5.69 5.31
N ILE A 133 4.23 -6.33 4.16
CA ILE A 133 3.50 -7.61 4.04
C ILE A 133 4.22 -8.73 4.81
N GLU A 134 5.54 -8.78 4.70
CA GLU A 134 6.36 -9.95 5.08
C GLU A 134 6.93 -9.85 6.49
N GLU A 135 7.36 -8.65 6.88
CA GLU A 135 8.23 -8.45 8.05
C GLU A 135 7.60 -7.57 9.13
N THR A 136 6.38 -7.05 8.92
CA THR A 136 5.79 -6.05 9.84
C THR A 136 4.33 -6.30 10.19
N ASN A 137 3.88 -5.58 11.21
CA ASN A 137 2.48 -5.53 11.58
C ASN A 137 1.65 -4.50 10.79
N TYR A 138 2.27 -3.67 9.95
CA TYR A 138 1.56 -2.69 9.13
C TYR A 138 0.71 -3.34 8.03
N ILE A 139 -0.35 -2.64 7.61
CA ILE A 139 -1.15 -2.99 6.44
C ILE A 139 -0.81 -1.98 5.33
N PRO A 140 -0.04 -2.36 4.30
CA PRO A 140 0.33 -1.41 3.25
C PRO A 140 -0.88 -1.14 2.34
N ILE A 141 -1.11 0.15 2.05
CA ILE A 141 -2.10 0.60 1.06
C ILE A 141 -1.34 1.29 -0.06
N TYR A 142 -1.11 0.56 -1.15
CA TYR A 142 -0.44 1.07 -2.34
C TYR A 142 -1.44 1.74 -3.29
N LEU A 143 -1.28 3.05 -3.52
CA LEU A 143 -2.08 3.84 -4.45
C LEU A 143 -1.22 4.45 -5.55
N GLU A 144 -1.56 4.17 -6.80
CA GLU A 144 -1.05 4.94 -7.92
C GLU A 144 -1.85 6.24 -8.06
N LEU A 145 -1.24 7.40 -7.79
CA LEU A 145 -1.94 8.70 -7.82
C LEU A 145 -2.57 9.01 -9.19
N ARG A 146 -2.00 8.49 -10.28
CA ARG A 146 -2.56 8.60 -11.64
C ARG A 146 -3.92 7.91 -11.81
N ARG A 147 -4.30 7.01 -10.90
CA ARG A 147 -5.58 6.29 -10.90
C ARG A 147 -6.60 6.88 -9.93
N ILE A 148 -6.20 7.91 -9.18
CA ILE A 148 -7.07 8.56 -8.20
C ILE A 148 -8.14 9.37 -8.93
N ARG A 149 -9.39 9.21 -8.49
CA ARG A 149 -10.57 9.90 -9.04
C ARG A 149 -10.79 11.26 -8.35
N ALA A 150 -11.73 12.05 -8.87
CA ALA A 150 -11.99 13.42 -8.41
C ALA A 150 -12.59 13.55 -6.98
N TYR A 151 -12.95 12.43 -6.32
CA TYR A 151 -13.44 12.44 -4.93
C TYR A 151 -12.31 12.15 -3.94
N SER A 152 -12.54 12.34 -2.64
CA SER A 152 -11.45 12.36 -1.64
C SER A 152 -10.68 11.03 -1.57
N ILE A 153 -9.37 11.08 -1.27
CA ILE A 153 -8.53 9.88 -1.09
C ILE A 153 -9.12 8.97 0.00
N SER A 154 -9.62 9.57 1.09
CA SER A 154 -10.28 8.87 2.18
C SER A 154 -11.50 8.07 1.72
N GLU A 155 -12.35 8.64 0.86
CA GLU A 155 -13.49 7.94 0.27
C GLU A 155 -13.04 6.85 -0.71
N GLN A 156 -11.96 7.06 -1.46
CA GLN A 156 -11.38 6.02 -2.33
C GLN A 156 -10.91 4.83 -1.53
N ILE A 157 -10.16 5.06 -0.46
CA ILE A 157 -9.70 4.01 0.45
C ILE A 157 -10.89 3.28 1.08
N LYS A 158 -11.92 4.01 1.55
CA LYS A 158 -13.17 3.38 2.05
C LYS A 158 -13.82 2.47 1.02
N ASN A 159 -13.92 2.92 -0.22
CA ASN A 159 -14.53 2.15 -1.31
C ASN A 159 -13.71 0.91 -1.66
N PHE A 160 -12.38 1.04 -1.71
CA PHE A 160 -11.47 -0.08 -1.94
C PHE A 160 -11.57 -1.15 -0.86
N LEU A 161 -11.69 -0.75 0.40
CA LEU A 161 -11.87 -1.65 1.54
C LEU A 161 -13.32 -2.14 1.69
N GLY A 162 -14.25 -1.69 0.85
CA GLY A 162 -15.65 -2.09 0.92
C GLY A 162 -16.41 -1.53 2.12
N LEU A 163 -15.86 -0.56 2.87
CA LEU A 163 -16.39 -0.06 4.14
C LEU A 163 -17.72 0.71 4.01
N GLY A 164 -18.21 0.96 2.79
CA GLY A 164 -19.54 1.53 2.53
C GLY A 164 -19.76 2.92 3.13
N LYS A 165 -21.02 3.41 3.06
CA LYS A 165 -21.42 4.70 3.65
C LYS A 165 -21.60 4.64 5.17
N VAL A 166 -21.89 3.45 5.70
CA VAL A 166 -22.20 3.22 7.13
C VAL A 166 -20.95 3.37 8.01
N PHE A 167 -19.75 3.21 7.44
CA PHE A 167 -18.52 3.39 8.20
C PHE A 167 -18.22 4.87 8.48
N LEU A 168 -18.41 5.28 9.73
CA LEU A 168 -18.11 6.61 10.23
C LEU A 168 -16.67 7.01 9.90
N MET A 169 -16.49 8.23 9.38
CA MET A 169 -15.18 8.74 8.94
C MET A 169 -14.17 8.87 10.11
N SER A 170 -14.67 9.01 11.34
CA SER A 170 -13.89 8.98 12.58
C SER A 170 -13.26 7.60 12.87
N ALA A 171 -13.95 6.51 12.53
CA ALA A 171 -13.42 5.15 12.64
C ALA A 171 -12.33 4.88 11.59
N LEU A 172 -12.47 5.47 10.38
CA LEU A 172 -11.45 5.40 9.33
C LEU A 172 -10.14 6.05 9.76
N LYS A 173 -10.16 7.26 10.35
CA LYS A 173 -8.92 7.95 10.78
C LYS A 173 -8.10 7.12 11.77
N LYS A 174 -8.75 6.40 12.68
CA LYS A 174 -8.10 5.51 13.65
C LYS A 174 -7.82 4.09 13.12
N PHE A 175 -8.31 3.74 11.94
CA PHE A 175 -7.93 2.54 11.18
C PHE A 175 -6.73 2.86 10.28
N LEU A 176 -6.70 4.06 9.71
CA LEU A 176 -5.62 4.62 8.92
C LEU A 176 -4.31 4.73 9.71
N SER A 177 -4.33 4.78 11.05
CA SER A 177 -3.12 4.75 11.87
C SER A 177 -2.31 3.45 11.76
N TYR A 178 -2.93 2.37 11.26
CA TYR A 178 -2.28 1.08 10.98
C TYR A 178 -1.99 0.88 9.48
N ILE A 179 -2.40 1.85 8.66
CA ILE A 179 -2.20 1.86 7.22
C ILE A 179 -0.94 2.66 6.92
N PHE A 180 0.00 2.00 6.25
CA PHE A 180 1.09 2.72 5.61
C PHE A 180 0.64 3.09 4.19
N LEU A 181 0.29 4.37 3.99
CA LEU A 181 -0.18 4.89 2.71
C LEU A 181 1.01 5.19 1.81
N MET A 182 1.09 4.49 0.69
CA MET A 182 2.12 4.69 -0.33
C MET A 182 1.48 5.28 -1.57
N ALA A 183 1.78 6.55 -1.85
CA ALA A 183 1.22 7.31 -2.96
C ALA A 183 2.30 7.68 -3.99
N LEU A 184 2.12 7.24 -5.25
CA LEU A 184 3.10 7.48 -6.32
C LEU A 184 2.56 8.46 -7.37
N MET A 185 3.28 9.55 -7.60
CA MET A 185 3.06 10.46 -8.74
C MET A 185 4.02 10.12 -9.88
N LYS A 186 3.48 9.70 -11.04
CA LYS A 186 4.30 9.41 -12.25
C LYS A 186 4.51 10.63 -13.16
N TYR A 187 3.80 11.73 -12.94
CA TYR A 187 3.89 12.94 -13.76
C TYR A 187 3.77 14.21 -12.90
N LEU A 188 4.83 15.02 -12.91
CA LEU A 188 5.00 16.20 -12.07
C LEU A 188 4.46 17.47 -12.76
N LYS A 189 3.15 17.50 -13.06
CA LYS A 189 2.50 18.68 -13.69
C LYS A 189 1.34 19.29 -12.89
N ARG A 190 1.03 18.81 -11.67
CA ARG A 190 -0.17 19.26 -10.92
C ARG A 190 0.04 19.41 -9.40
N LEU A 191 1.20 19.93 -8.97
CA LEU A 191 1.54 20.02 -7.54
C LEU A 191 1.08 21.29 -6.82
N ASN A 192 0.48 22.29 -7.50
CA ASN A 192 0.15 23.55 -6.83
C ASN A 192 -1.14 23.58 -6.00
N GLN A 193 -1.86 22.46 -5.78
CA GLN A 193 -3.17 22.53 -5.11
C GLN A 193 -3.50 21.48 -4.05
N MET A 194 -2.65 20.49 -3.76
CA MET A 194 -3.05 19.38 -2.88
C MET A 194 -2.28 19.22 -1.56
N TRP A 195 -1.18 19.97 -1.36
CA TRP A 195 -0.29 19.76 -0.20
C TRP A 195 0.27 21.06 0.39
N LEU A 196 -0.52 22.14 0.38
CA LEU A 196 -0.25 23.25 1.30
C LEU A 196 -1.04 23.00 2.59
N PRO A 197 -0.37 23.01 3.76
CA PRO A 197 -1.07 22.94 5.03
C PRO A 197 -1.86 24.23 5.23
N TYR A 198 -3.14 24.09 5.56
CA TYR A 198 -3.79 25.01 6.50
C TYR A 198 -3.48 24.52 7.91
#